data_AF-A0A644WHK6-F1
#
_entry.id   AF-A0A644WHK6-F1
#
_cell.length_a   1.000
_cell.length_b   1.000
_cell.length_c   1.000
_cell.angle_alpha   90.00
_cell.angle_beta   90.00
_cell.angle_gamma   90.00
#
_symmetry.space_group_name_H-M   'P 1'
#
loop_
_entity.id
_entity.type
_entity.pdbx_description
1 polymer ?
#
loop_
_entity_poly.entity_id
_entity_poly.type
_entity_poly.pdbx_seq_one_letter_code
_entity_poly.pdbx_strand_id
1 'polypeptide(L)'
;MNRSAAALLCVLLLGLPAPNAWSAPKVPPGSGSGVALQTVPVSLPVLSRIGQKVSLSGFYYGGSIPMVIDDISRTDYNMELPAGCFVPLSGPRPSGLKSGDRITVSGVLERPGKTSSLKNSPAVLKISSPENVRIIAPRILPPATMKPVKPEMLRRLEKYRPGDLVPGRKFAVLIAGGGGPESNHIRYWNDLLTMYNILLGRGFAAADIFVFYADGAPPGDVEGKIEGSMPVNGTASRTNIQRCFRTIGTVSRDNDFIFIMTNDHGGGFLEVRTGSLDPGLYGGRVASAGEANDSISEAQFSLDLNGDGDTTDVLRADESLNMWTGRYYDDDFAADLNRITRYGTMVIHLEQCFSGGFLDDLRAPRRIIFSATSEQRVSRAHSASPAHPRAVQPYNEIFYWFAAALLGETPDGDYAVDRNGAPWTPNADYDGNGKVSVFEAFMFARRMNLKDGLPWYEDDSRPGCITVTVDTRNVPEGRDGWLGSRTFF
;
A
#
# COMPACT_ATOMS: atom_id res chain seq x y z
N MET A 1 -15.26 -50.84 12.79
CA MET A 1 -16.28 -51.04 13.83
C MET A 1 -17.36 -49.97 13.62
N ASN A 2 -18.43 -50.33 12.89
CA ASN A 2 -19.83 -50.46 13.36
C ASN A 2 -20.51 -49.09 13.58
N ARG A 3 -21.74 -48.78 13.14
CA ARG A 3 -22.87 -49.40 12.40
C ARG A 3 -23.79 -48.21 12.03
N SER A 4 -24.24 -48.04 10.79
CA SER A 4 -25.59 -48.40 10.29
C SER A 4 -26.79 -47.94 11.12
N ALA A 5 -27.63 -47.07 10.54
CA ALA A 5 -29.09 -47.11 10.69
C ALA A 5 -29.76 -46.47 9.47
N ALA A 6 -30.78 -47.15 8.96
CA ALA A 6 -31.48 -46.90 7.71
C ALA A 6 -32.99 -46.67 7.96
N ALA A 7 -33.65 -46.22 6.89
CA ALA A 7 -35.08 -46.32 6.56
C ALA A 7 -36.06 -45.29 7.13
N LEU A 8 -36.71 -44.54 6.22
CA LEU A 8 -38.12 -44.81 5.91
C LEU A 8 -38.48 -44.36 4.49
N LEU A 9 -39.13 -45.28 3.76
CA LEU A 9 -39.61 -45.19 2.39
C LEU A 9 -41.14 -45.09 2.46
N CYS A 10 -41.75 -44.11 1.79
CA CYS A 10 -43.21 -44.10 1.55
C CYS A 10 -43.48 -44.13 0.05
N VAL A 11 -43.99 -45.29 -0.38
CA VAL A 11 -44.49 -45.61 -1.72
C VAL A 11 -45.96 -45.19 -1.80
N LEU A 12 -46.35 -44.52 -2.88
CA LEU A 12 -47.73 -44.46 -3.35
C LEU A 12 -47.75 -44.72 -4.86
N LEU A 13 -47.99 -45.98 -5.19
CA LEU A 13 -48.44 -46.49 -6.48
C LEU A 13 -49.96 -46.36 -6.56
N LEU A 14 -50.49 -46.01 -7.72
CA LEU A 14 -51.82 -46.33 -8.31
C LEU A 14 -51.91 -45.41 -9.54
N GLY A 15 -52.20 -45.79 -10.77
CA GLY A 15 -52.56 -47.05 -11.43
C GLY A 15 -53.02 -46.61 -12.83
N LEU A 16 -52.37 -47.10 -13.89
CA LEU A 16 -52.79 -46.83 -15.27
C LEU A 16 -53.96 -47.74 -15.65
N PRO A 17 -54.86 -47.26 -16.53
CA PRO A 17 -55.38 -48.10 -17.59
C PRO A 17 -55.09 -47.52 -18.98
N ALA A 18 -54.90 -48.44 -19.92
CA ALA A 18 -54.64 -48.20 -21.33
C ALA A 18 -55.98 -48.11 -22.14
N PRO A 19 -55.96 -48.06 -23.50
CA PRO A 19 -56.67 -47.04 -24.28
C PRO A 19 -58.00 -47.54 -24.85
N ASN A 20 -58.94 -46.63 -25.19
CA ASN A 20 -59.86 -46.85 -26.31
C ASN A 20 -60.53 -45.56 -26.81
N ALA A 21 -60.43 -45.44 -28.15
CA ALA A 21 -61.18 -44.68 -29.14
C ALA A 21 -62.24 -43.64 -28.69
N TRP A 22 -62.08 -42.40 -29.17
CA TRP A 22 -63.20 -41.71 -29.80
C TRP A 22 -62.77 -40.78 -30.95
N SER A 23 -63.65 -40.78 -31.95
CA SER A 23 -63.55 -40.28 -33.31
C SER A 23 -63.34 -38.76 -33.44
N ALA A 24 -62.59 -38.38 -34.48
CA ALA A 24 -62.42 -37.00 -34.91
C ALA A 24 -63.74 -36.36 -35.38
N PRO A 25 -64.03 -35.10 -35.00
CA PRO A 25 -65.02 -34.29 -35.70
C PRO A 25 -64.40 -33.61 -36.93
N LYS A 26 -65.03 -33.78 -38.10
CA LYS A 26 -64.80 -32.97 -39.30
C LYS A 26 -65.50 -31.61 -39.17
N VAL A 27 -64.78 -30.50 -39.41
CA VAL A 27 -65.29 -29.13 -39.63
C VAL A 27 -64.32 -28.45 -40.65
N PRO A 28 -64.75 -27.57 -41.58
CA PRO A 28 -64.71 -27.72 -43.04
C PRO A 28 -63.54 -26.95 -43.70
N PRO A 29 -63.37 -26.96 -45.04
CA PRO A 29 -62.27 -26.25 -45.69
C PRO A 29 -62.50 -24.73 -45.64
N GLY A 30 -61.77 -24.07 -44.74
CA GLY A 30 -61.67 -22.62 -44.68
C GLY A 30 -60.69 -22.11 -45.75
N SER A 31 -61.25 -21.50 -46.78
CA SER A 31 -60.58 -20.70 -47.80
C SER A 31 -59.67 -19.63 -47.19
N GLY A 32 -58.38 -19.74 -47.44
CA GLY A 32 -57.39 -18.70 -47.14
C GLY A 32 -56.21 -18.85 -48.09
N SER A 33 -56.34 -18.31 -49.30
CA SER A 33 -55.23 -18.12 -50.22
C SER A 33 -54.26 -17.09 -49.64
N GLY A 34 -53.42 -17.51 -48.70
CA GLY A 34 -52.25 -16.74 -48.29
C GLY A 34 -51.22 -16.81 -49.41
N VAL A 35 -51.02 -15.70 -50.13
CA VAL A 35 -49.87 -15.55 -51.01
C VAL A 35 -48.62 -15.80 -50.16
N ALA A 36 -47.91 -16.89 -50.41
CA ALA A 36 -46.66 -17.17 -49.71
C ALA A 36 -45.68 -16.04 -50.05
N LEU A 37 -45.32 -15.24 -49.04
CA LEU A 37 -44.30 -14.20 -49.19
C LEU A 37 -43.00 -14.87 -49.63
N GLN A 38 -42.50 -14.50 -50.81
CA GLN A 38 -41.21 -14.99 -51.29
C GLN A 38 -40.11 -14.53 -50.32
N THR A 39 -39.34 -15.49 -49.82
CA THR A 39 -38.22 -15.19 -48.92
C THR A 39 -37.03 -14.71 -49.74
N VAL A 40 -36.46 -13.57 -49.36
CA VAL A 40 -35.33 -12.93 -50.06
C VAL A 40 -34.12 -12.82 -49.13
N PRO A 41 -32.88 -12.88 -49.64
CA PRO A 41 -31.70 -12.63 -48.82
C PRO A 41 -31.66 -11.17 -48.35
N VAL A 42 -30.97 -10.93 -47.23
CA VAL A 42 -30.61 -9.57 -46.81
C VAL A 42 -29.77 -8.91 -47.91
N SER A 43 -30.17 -7.71 -48.32
CA SER A 43 -29.52 -6.97 -49.41
C SER A 43 -29.90 -5.49 -49.36
N LEU A 44 -29.12 -4.62 -50.02
CA LEU A 44 -29.44 -3.19 -50.13
C LEU A 44 -30.87 -2.90 -50.67
N PRO A 45 -31.37 -3.58 -51.72
CA PRO A 45 -32.72 -3.33 -52.24
C PRO A 45 -33.86 -3.68 -51.27
N VAL A 46 -33.62 -4.56 -50.30
CA VAL A 46 -34.62 -4.88 -49.28
C VAL A 46 -34.84 -3.70 -48.33
N LEU A 47 -33.79 -2.92 -48.05
CA LEU A 47 -33.83 -1.81 -47.08
C LEU A 47 -34.75 -0.66 -47.53
N SER A 48 -35.07 -0.54 -48.82
CA SER A 48 -35.97 0.48 -49.34
C SER A 48 -37.46 0.14 -49.19
N ARG A 49 -37.80 -1.09 -48.76
CA ARG A 49 -39.19 -1.58 -48.66
C ARG A 49 -39.89 -1.18 -47.35
N ILE A 50 -39.65 0.04 -46.88
CA ILE A 50 -40.25 0.56 -45.64
C ILE A 50 -41.78 0.51 -45.72
N GLY A 51 -42.41 0.09 -44.62
CA GLY A 51 -43.86 -0.12 -44.50
C GLY A 51 -44.35 -1.45 -45.08
N GLN A 52 -43.50 -2.21 -45.78
CA GLN A 52 -43.90 -3.48 -46.39
C GLN A 52 -43.61 -4.66 -45.48
N LYS A 53 -44.48 -5.68 -45.55
CA LYS A 53 -44.21 -6.99 -44.97
C LYS A 53 -43.21 -7.73 -45.86
N VAL A 54 -42.09 -8.15 -45.28
CA VAL A 54 -41.03 -8.89 -45.97
C VAL A 54 -40.71 -10.19 -45.24
N SER A 55 -40.20 -11.19 -45.97
CA SER A 55 -39.58 -12.39 -45.40
C SER A 55 -38.11 -12.41 -45.80
N LEU A 56 -37.21 -12.37 -44.81
CA LEU A 56 -35.77 -12.34 -45.03
C LEU A 56 -35.14 -13.70 -44.68
N SER A 57 -34.16 -14.12 -45.45
CA SER A 57 -33.27 -15.24 -45.11
C SER A 57 -31.89 -14.73 -44.77
N GLY A 58 -31.28 -15.29 -43.73
CA GLY A 58 -29.90 -14.99 -43.32
C GLY A 58 -29.53 -15.77 -42.06
N PHE A 59 -28.50 -15.31 -41.36
CA PHE A 59 -28.07 -15.81 -40.08
C PHE A 59 -28.53 -14.89 -38.96
N TYR A 60 -29.04 -15.45 -37.87
CA TYR A 60 -29.35 -14.68 -36.68
C TYR A 60 -28.06 -14.25 -35.98
N TYR A 61 -27.97 -12.99 -35.55
CA TYR A 61 -26.94 -12.53 -34.62
C TYR A 61 -27.63 -11.95 -33.39
N GLY A 62 -27.33 -12.50 -32.22
CA GLY A 62 -27.96 -12.16 -30.94
C GLY A 62 -27.10 -11.26 -30.05
N GLY A 63 -26.15 -10.50 -30.60
CA GLY A 63 -25.37 -9.53 -29.82
C GLY A 63 -26.23 -8.39 -29.27
N SER A 64 -25.60 -7.32 -28.76
CA SER A 64 -26.28 -6.20 -28.10
C SER A 64 -27.46 -5.63 -28.92
N ILE A 65 -27.37 -5.68 -30.25
CA ILE A 65 -28.48 -5.46 -31.17
C ILE A 65 -28.75 -6.75 -31.95
N PRO A 66 -29.92 -7.39 -31.76
CA PRO A 66 -30.32 -8.55 -32.55
C PRO A 66 -30.50 -8.18 -34.03
N MET A 67 -30.01 -9.01 -34.94
CA MET A 67 -30.13 -8.76 -36.39
C MET A 67 -30.18 -10.07 -37.19
N VAL A 68 -30.64 -9.97 -38.44
CA VAL A 68 -30.39 -10.97 -39.47
C VAL A 68 -29.25 -10.47 -40.36
N ILE A 69 -28.22 -11.29 -40.58
CA ILE A 69 -27.01 -10.98 -41.35
C ILE A 69 -26.92 -11.93 -42.56
N ASP A 70 -26.40 -11.46 -43.69
CA ASP A 70 -26.17 -12.29 -44.88
C ASP A 70 -25.11 -13.39 -44.65
N ASP A 71 -24.01 -13.03 -43.99
CA ASP A 71 -22.86 -13.87 -43.65
C ASP A 71 -22.42 -13.61 -42.20
N ILE A 72 -22.57 -14.63 -41.35
CA ILE A 72 -22.25 -14.53 -39.93
C ILE A 72 -20.75 -14.34 -39.66
N SER A 73 -19.85 -14.77 -40.56
CA SER A 73 -18.40 -14.61 -40.36
C SER A 73 -17.97 -13.14 -40.33
N ARG A 74 -18.80 -12.23 -40.86
CA ARG A 74 -18.55 -10.78 -40.80
C ARG A 74 -18.44 -10.26 -39.36
N THR A 75 -19.05 -10.95 -38.39
CA THR A 75 -18.96 -10.57 -36.97
C THR A 75 -17.64 -10.95 -36.32
N ASP A 76 -16.81 -11.73 -37.01
CA ASP A 76 -15.50 -12.15 -36.52
C ASP A 76 -14.40 -11.11 -36.83
N TYR A 77 -14.68 -10.15 -37.71
CA TYR A 77 -13.77 -9.08 -38.08
C TYR A 77 -14.11 -7.78 -37.36
N ASN A 78 -13.09 -7.05 -36.90
CA ASN A 78 -13.22 -5.72 -36.31
C ASN A 78 -13.45 -4.63 -37.38
N MET A 79 -14.47 -4.80 -38.22
CA MET A 79 -14.89 -3.83 -39.23
C MET A 79 -16.37 -3.49 -39.06
N GLU A 80 -16.76 -2.29 -39.48
CA GLU A 80 -18.17 -1.92 -39.56
C GLU A 80 -18.89 -2.82 -40.59
N LEU A 81 -20.06 -3.37 -40.22
CA LEU A 81 -20.85 -4.19 -41.13
C LEU A 81 -21.33 -3.33 -42.31
N PRO A 82 -21.04 -3.71 -43.56
CA PRO A 82 -21.48 -2.94 -44.73
C PRO A 82 -23.01 -2.83 -44.79
N ALA A 83 -23.49 -1.69 -45.28
CA ALA A 83 -24.91 -1.49 -45.51
C ALA A 83 -25.46 -2.57 -46.45
N GLY A 84 -26.62 -3.13 -46.11
CA GLY A 84 -27.26 -4.19 -46.88
C GLY A 84 -26.77 -5.60 -46.58
N CYS A 85 -25.79 -5.79 -45.70
CA CYS A 85 -25.40 -7.10 -45.18
C CYS A 85 -26.17 -7.50 -43.92
N PHE A 86 -26.91 -6.57 -43.29
CA PHE A 86 -27.68 -6.85 -42.08
C PHE A 86 -29.01 -6.07 -42.03
N VAL A 87 -29.97 -6.59 -41.27
CA VAL A 87 -31.19 -5.89 -40.85
C VAL A 87 -31.40 -6.13 -39.35
N PRO A 88 -31.39 -5.09 -38.49
CA PRO A 88 -31.73 -5.26 -37.08
C PRO A 88 -33.17 -5.73 -36.90
N LEU A 89 -33.39 -6.53 -35.87
CA LEU A 89 -34.68 -7.12 -35.53
C LEU A 89 -35.25 -6.44 -34.29
N SER A 90 -36.56 -6.21 -34.29
CA SER A 90 -37.31 -5.79 -33.10
C SER A 90 -38.53 -6.68 -32.90
N GLY A 91 -38.94 -6.87 -31.65
CA GLY A 91 -40.08 -7.72 -31.30
C GLY A 91 -39.71 -9.11 -30.74
N PRO A 92 -40.71 -9.97 -30.54
CA PRO A 92 -40.56 -11.27 -29.90
C PRO A 92 -39.82 -12.26 -30.80
N ARG A 93 -39.12 -13.23 -30.18
CA ARG A 93 -38.30 -14.27 -30.83
C ARG A 93 -38.58 -15.63 -30.17
N PRO A 94 -38.43 -16.73 -30.90
CA PRO A 94 -38.62 -18.07 -30.35
C PRO A 94 -37.53 -18.40 -29.34
N SER A 95 -37.90 -19.20 -28.33
CA SER A 95 -36.94 -19.77 -27.38
C SER A 95 -35.94 -20.67 -28.10
N GLY A 96 -34.67 -20.62 -27.67
CA GLY A 96 -33.62 -21.49 -28.21
C GLY A 96 -32.95 -21.00 -29.50
N LEU A 97 -33.34 -19.83 -30.03
CA LEU A 97 -32.67 -19.16 -31.13
C LEU A 97 -31.24 -18.73 -30.73
N LYS A 98 -30.23 -19.08 -31.53
CA LYS A 98 -28.80 -18.86 -31.24
C LYS A 98 -28.09 -18.08 -32.34
N SER A 99 -27.09 -17.28 -31.96
CA SER A 99 -26.25 -16.57 -32.93
C SER A 99 -25.57 -17.55 -33.92
N GLY A 100 -25.83 -17.34 -35.20
CA GLY A 100 -25.40 -18.13 -36.35
C GLY A 100 -26.40 -19.20 -36.79
N ASP A 101 -27.58 -19.32 -36.17
CA ASP A 101 -28.68 -20.08 -36.76
C ASP A 101 -29.05 -19.48 -38.11
N ARG A 102 -29.16 -20.31 -39.15
CA ARG A 102 -29.75 -19.88 -40.43
C ARG A 102 -31.25 -19.81 -40.26
N ILE A 103 -31.84 -18.64 -40.48
CA ILE A 103 -33.25 -18.36 -40.23
C ILE A 103 -33.96 -17.81 -41.47
N THR A 104 -35.28 -18.00 -41.52
CA THR A 104 -36.18 -17.05 -42.18
C THR A 104 -36.86 -16.21 -41.12
N VAL A 105 -37.03 -14.91 -41.40
CA VAL A 105 -37.74 -13.99 -40.50
C VAL A 105 -38.71 -13.11 -41.29
N SER A 106 -39.97 -13.12 -40.87
CA SER A 106 -41.03 -12.32 -41.47
C SER A 106 -41.46 -11.17 -40.57
N GLY A 107 -41.57 -9.97 -41.13
CA GLY A 107 -41.95 -8.78 -40.36
C GLY A 107 -42.25 -7.60 -41.25
N VAL A 108 -42.56 -6.47 -40.64
CA VAL A 108 -42.73 -5.18 -41.34
C VAL A 108 -41.42 -4.41 -41.21
N LEU A 109 -40.86 -3.95 -42.33
CA LEU A 109 -39.71 -3.05 -42.30
C LEU A 109 -40.18 -1.66 -41.89
N GLU A 110 -39.59 -1.11 -40.83
CA GLU A 110 -39.91 0.21 -40.32
C GLU A 110 -38.67 1.11 -40.35
N ARG A 111 -38.90 2.41 -40.52
CA ARG A 111 -37.86 3.41 -40.28
C ARG A 111 -37.71 3.58 -38.77
N PRO A 112 -36.50 3.45 -38.20
CA PRO A 112 -36.30 3.65 -36.77
C PRO A 112 -36.71 5.07 -36.35
N GLY A 113 -37.36 5.18 -35.19
CA GLY A 113 -37.71 6.49 -34.62
C GLY A 113 -36.47 7.30 -34.27
N LYS A 114 -36.60 8.64 -34.22
CA LYS A 114 -35.49 9.57 -33.92
C LYS A 114 -34.82 9.33 -32.57
N THR A 115 -35.55 8.76 -31.62
CA THR A 115 -35.09 8.44 -30.26
C THR A 115 -34.56 7.01 -30.11
N SER A 116 -34.62 6.19 -31.17
CA SER A 116 -34.13 4.80 -31.14
C SER A 116 -32.61 4.75 -31.11
N SER A 117 -32.04 3.74 -30.43
CA SER A 117 -30.62 3.39 -30.56
C SER A 117 -30.24 3.00 -32.00
N LEU A 118 -31.22 2.68 -32.83
CA LEU A 118 -31.07 2.32 -34.25
C LEU A 118 -31.40 3.47 -35.21
N LYS A 119 -31.46 4.72 -34.75
CA LYS A 119 -31.82 5.90 -35.58
C LYS A 119 -31.01 6.07 -36.88
N ASN A 120 -29.77 5.55 -36.90
CA ASN A 120 -28.89 5.60 -38.07
C ASN A 120 -29.02 4.36 -38.97
N SER A 121 -29.74 3.32 -38.53
CA SER A 121 -30.03 2.16 -39.36
C SER A 121 -31.08 2.52 -40.42
N PRO A 122 -30.87 2.13 -41.69
CA PRO A 122 -31.79 2.48 -42.78
C PRO A 122 -33.17 1.83 -42.62
N ALA A 123 -33.23 0.66 -41.97
CA ALA A 123 -34.46 -0.05 -41.67
C ALA A 123 -34.29 -0.97 -40.44
N VAL A 124 -35.40 -1.29 -39.78
CA VAL A 124 -35.50 -2.33 -38.75
C VAL A 124 -36.67 -3.24 -39.09
N LEU A 125 -36.49 -4.55 -38.98
CA LEU A 125 -37.55 -5.51 -39.20
C LEU A 125 -38.32 -5.74 -37.90
N LYS A 126 -39.58 -5.32 -37.87
CA LYS A 126 -40.47 -5.53 -36.74
C LYS A 126 -41.22 -6.84 -36.87
N ILE A 127 -40.98 -7.71 -35.91
CA ILE A 127 -41.55 -9.04 -35.78
C ILE A 127 -42.77 -8.92 -34.86
N SER A 128 -43.90 -9.53 -35.25
CA SER A 128 -45.15 -9.48 -34.47
C SER A 128 -45.37 -10.72 -33.59
N SER A 129 -44.74 -11.85 -33.92
CA SER A 129 -44.87 -13.12 -33.20
C SER A 129 -43.57 -13.94 -33.30
N PRO A 130 -43.18 -14.73 -32.27
CA PRO A 130 -42.05 -15.66 -32.35
C PRO A 130 -42.10 -16.61 -33.56
N GLU A 131 -43.30 -17.03 -33.99
CA GLU A 131 -43.50 -17.96 -35.11
C GLU A 131 -43.05 -17.39 -36.47
N ASN A 132 -42.90 -16.07 -36.54
CA ASN A 132 -42.40 -15.40 -37.73
C ASN A 132 -40.88 -15.59 -37.91
N VAL A 133 -40.17 -16.13 -36.93
CA VAL A 133 -38.77 -16.53 -37.05
C VAL A 133 -38.71 -18.05 -37.12
N ARG A 134 -38.27 -18.60 -38.26
CA ARG A 134 -38.10 -20.05 -38.44
C ARG A 134 -36.62 -20.37 -38.58
N ILE A 135 -36.14 -21.30 -37.77
CA ILE A 135 -34.78 -21.84 -37.88
C ILE A 135 -34.76 -22.83 -39.05
N ILE A 136 -34.04 -22.50 -40.11
CA ILE A 136 -33.84 -23.36 -41.30
C ILE A 136 -32.75 -24.38 -41.02
N ALA A 137 -31.63 -23.92 -40.43
CA ALA A 137 -30.51 -24.77 -40.05
C ALA A 137 -29.90 -24.23 -38.75
N PRO A 138 -29.91 -25.00 -37.66
CA PRO A 138 -29.32 -24.57 -36.40
C PRO A 138 -27.80 -24.50 -36.52
N ARG A 139 -27.16 -23.55 -35.84
CA ARG A 139 -25.70 -23.56 -35.67
C ARG A 139 -25.32 -24.70 -34.73
N ILE A 140 -24.56 -25.65 -35.26
CA ILE A 140 -23.94 -26.69 -34.44
C ILE A 140 -22.65 -26.10 -33.87
N LEU A 141 -22.74 -25.56 -32.65
CA LEU A 141 -21.56 -25.30 -31.84
C LEU A 141 -21.15 -26.60 -31.16
N PRO A 142 -19.84 -26.88 -31.01
CA PRO A 142 -19.41 -27.92 -30.08
C PRO A 142 -20.02 -27.65 -28.69
N PRO A 143 -20.34 -28.68 -27.90
CA PRO A 143 -20.96 -28.50 -26.59
C PRO A 143 -20.16 -27.49 -25.77
N ALA A 144 -20.79 -26.33 -25.52
CA ALA A 144 -20.18 -25.25 -24.78
C ALA A 144 -20.02 -25.67 -23.32
N THR A 145 -18.85 -26.17 -22.95
CA THR A 145 -18.48 -26.44 -21.56
C THR A 145 -17.91 -25.21 -20.85
N MET A 146 -17.88 -24.05 -21.50
CA MET A 146 -17.43 -22.83 -20.85
C MET A 146 -18.56 -22.18 -20.07
N LYS A 147 -18.65 -22.54 -18.78
CA LYS A 147 -19.30 -21.68 -17.80
C LYS A 147 -18.64 -20.30 -17.85
N PRO A 148 -19.36 -19.19 -17.69
CA PRO A 148 -18.74 -17.87 -17.56
C PRO A 148 -17.74 -17.93 -16.40
N VAL A 149 -16.45 -17.93 -16.73
CA VAL A 149 -15.38 -17.89 -15.73
C VAL A 149 -15.17 -16.43 -15.40
N LYS A 150 -15.31 -16.09 -14.12
CA LYS A 150 -14.93 -14.75 -13.65
C LYS A 150 -13.46 -14.51 -14.02
N PRO A 151 -13.12 -13.42 -14.73
CA PRO A 151 -11.74 -13.11 -15.10
C PRO A 151 -10.81 -13.19 -13.88
N GLU A 152 -9.64 -13.80 -14.05
CA GLU A 152 -8.68 -14.03 -12.96
C GLU A 152 -8.31 -12.74 -12.23
N MET A 153 -8.20 -11.62 -12.94
CA MET A 153 -7.98 -10.30 -12.36
C MET A 153 -9.10 -9.89 -11.40
N LEU A 154 -10.37 -10.13 -11.76
CA LEU A 154 -11.50 -9.81 -10.88
C LEU A 154 -11.54 -10.74 -9.67
N ARG A 155 -11.14 -12.01 -9.82
CA ARG A 155 -11.00 -12.95 -8.70
C ARG A 155 -9.88 -12.53 -7.74
N ARG A 156 -8.77 -12.03 -8.28
CA ARG A 156 -7.65 -11.47 -7.49
C ARG A 156 -8.02 -10.18 -6.77
N LEU A 157 -8.98 -9.41 -7.30
CA LEU A 157 -9.43 -8.16 -6.70
C LEU A 157 -10.52 -8.34 -5.64
N GLU A 158 -11.25 -9.47 -5.64
CA GLU A 158 -12.29 -9.75 -4.65
C GLU A 158 -11.80 -9.82 -3.20
N LYS A 159 -10.51 -10.11 -2.98
CA LYS A 159 -9.92 -10.11 -1.64
C LYS A 159 -9.69 -8.70 -1.08
N TYR A 160 -9.81 -7.66 -1.91
CA TYR A 160 -9.63 -6.27 -1.51
C TYR A 160 -10.99 -5.58 -1.45
N ARG A 161 -11.27 -4.90 -0.32
CA ARG A 161 -12.40 -3.99 -0.20
C ARG A 161 -12.09 -2.73 -1.02
N PRO A 162 -13.10 -1.97 -1.49
CA PRO A 162 -12.87 -0.71 -2.21
C PRO A 162 -11.95 0.28 -1.47
N GLY A 163 -11.93 0.26 -0.13
CA GLY A 163 -11.01 1.04 0.69
C GLY A 163 -9.55 0.57 0.68
N ASP A 164 -9.32 -0.72 0.41
CA ASP A 164 -7.97 -1.31 0.28
C ASP A 164 -7.33 -0.95 -1.09
N LEU A 165 -8.11 -0.34 -2.00
CA LEU A 165 -7.67 0.14 -3.32
C LEU A 165 -7.35 1.65 -3.34
N VAL A 166 -7.60 2.37 -2.25
CA VAL A 166 -7.18 3.77 -2.09
C VAL A 166 -5.73 3.78 -1.63
N PRO A 167 -4.81 4.50 -2.30
CA PRO A 167 -3.44 4.63 -1.80
C PRO A 167 -3.43 5.15 -0.36
N GLY A 168 -2.63 4.53 0.49
CA GLY A 168 -2.47 4.98 1.88
C GLY A 168 -1.89 6.39 1.94
N ARG A 169 -2.28 7.15 2.97
CA ARG A 169 -1.67 8.43 3.30
C ARG A 169 -0.28 8.20 3.90
N LYS A 170 0.58 9.20 3.78
CA LYS A 170 1.92 9.20 4.38
C LYS A 170 2.00 10.31 5.41
N PHE A 171 2.19 9.95 6.68
CA PHE A 171 2.35 10.89 7.80
C PHE A 171 3.79 10.91 8.26
N ALA A 172 4.30 12.06 8.68
CA ALA A 172 5.59 12.15 9.33
C ALA A 172 5.55 13.01 10.59
N VAL A 173 6.35 12.65 11.60
CA VAL A 173 6.57 13.46 12.80
C VAL A 173 8.06 13.64 13.01
N LEU A 174 8.54 14.89 12.90
CA LEU A 174 9.94 15.28 13.02
C LEU A 174 10.13 16.07 14.32
N ILE A 175 11.00 15.59 15.20
CA ILE A 175 11.11 16.09 16.59
C ILE A 175 12.57 16.44 16.89
N ALA A 176 12.81 17.67 17.32
CA ALA A 176 14.08 18.13 17.87
C ALA A 176 13.82 18.91 19.17
N GLY A 177 14.33 18.41 20.29
CA GLY A 177 14.07 18.95 21.63
C GLY A 177 14.60 20.36 21.89
N GLY A 178 15.80 20.67 21.41
CA GLY A 178 16.59 21.85 21.76
C GLY A 178 17.25 21.81 23.14
N GLY A 179 16.65 21.15 24.16
CA GLY A 179 17.16 21.05 25.54
C GLY A 179 17.29 22.37 26.32
N GLY A 180 17.25 23.52 25.63
CA GLY A 180 17.48 24.88 26.11
C GLY A 180 18.27 25.69 25.06
N PRO A 181 18.31 27.03 25.13
CA PRO A 181 19.05 27.84 24.15
C PRO A 181 20.53 27.44 23.99
N GLU A 182 21.17 27.00 25.07
CA GLU A 182 22.58 26.61 25.15
C GLU A 182 22.88 25.22 24.55
N SER A 183 21.86 24.37 24.41
CA SER A 183 21.99 23.00 23.91
C SER A 183 21.33 22.82 22.53
N ASN A 184 20.67 23.85 22.01
CA ASN A 184 20.00 23.79 20.71
C ASN A 184 20.99 23.98 19.56
N HIS A 185 21.71 22.92 19.22
CA HIS A 185 22.70 22.95 18.16
C HIS A 185 22.07 22.96 16.76
N ILE A 186 22.66 23.71 15.83
CA ILE A 186 22.11 23.90 14.49
C ILE A 186 21.94 22.61 13.68
N ARG A 187 22.74 21.58 13.96
CA ARG A 187 22.62 20.25 13.33
C ARG A 187 21.23 19.63 13.47
N TYR A 188 20.54 19.88 14.59
CA TYR A 188 19.22 19.32 14.82
C TYR A 188 18.19 19.89 13.84
N TRP A 189 18.25 21.20 13.60
CA TRP A 189 17.44 21.86 12.58
C TRP A 189 17.75 21.34 11.18
N ASN A 190 19.03 21.24 10.83
CA ASN A 190 19.47 20.82 9.50
C ASN A 190 19.04 19.39 9.19
N ASP A 191 19.16 18.46 10.14
CA ASP A 191 18.66 17.10 9.99
C ASP A 191 17.14 17.10 9.70
N LEU A 192 16.36 17.84 10.50
CA LEU A 192 14.90 17.91 10.32
C LEU A 192 14.56 18.50 8.94
N LEU A 193 15.22 19.58 8.53
CA LEU A 193 15.00 20.24 7.24
C LEU A 193 15.35 19.34 6.06
N THR A 194 16.49 18.65 6.13
CA THR A 194 16.91 17.68 5.11
C THR A 194 15.91 16.54 5.00
N MET A 195 15.48 15.96 6.13
CA MET A 195 14.49 14.88 6.10
C MET A 195 13.12 15.36 5.61
N TYR A 196 12.68 16.55 6.02
CA TYR A 196 11.45 17.18 5.53
C TYR A 196 11.44 17.27 3.99
N ASN A 197 12.54 17.73 3.39
CA ASN A 197 12.69 17.82 1.95
C ASN A 197 12.73 16.44 1.25
N ILE A 198 13.42 15.45 1.85
CA ILE A 198 13.39 14.07 1.37
C ILE A 198 11.94 13.56 1.34
N LEU A 199 11.20 13.71 2.44
CA LEU A 199 9.82 13.23 2.55
C LEU A 199 8.89 13.89 1.52
N LEU A 200 9.01 15.20 1.30
CA LEU A 200 8.29 15.89 0.21
C LEU A 200 8.62 15.27 -1.15
N GLY A 201 9.90 15.06 -1.46
CA GLY A 201 10.37 14.41 -2.68
C GLY A 201 9.85 12.96 -2.84
N ARG A 202 9.50 12.29 -1.74
CA ARG A 202 8.93 10.94 -1.69
C ARG A 202 7.39 10.92 -1.61
N GLY A 203 6.74 12.06 -1.84
CA GLY A 203 5.29 12.16 -1.98
C GLY A 203 4.52 12.23 -0.66
N PHE A 204 5.17 12.60 0.44
CA PHE A 204 4.46 13.03 1.65
C PHE A 204 3.83 14.40 1.37
N ALA A 205 2.58 14.59 1.80
CA ALA A 205 1.96 15.91 1.73
C ALA A 205 2.51 16.78 2.87
N ALA A 206 2.89 18.03 2.59
CA ALA A 206 3.39 18.96 3.61
C ALA A 206 2.43 19.10 4.81
N ALA A 207 1.12 19.02 4.58
CA ALA A 207 0.10 19.07 5.62
C ALA A 207 0.08 17.85 6.56
N ASP A 208 0.71 16.74 6.15
CA ASP A 208 0.83 15.49 6.90
C ASP A 208 2.24 15.28 7.47
N ILE A 209 3.12 16.28 7.37
CA ILE A 209 4.43 16.31 8.04
C ILE A 209 4.36 17.29 9.21
N PHE A 210 4.50 16.78 10.43
CA PHE A 210 4.42 17.55 11.67
C PHE A 210 5.82 17.74 12.27
N VAL A 211 6.23 18.98 12.45
CA VAL A 211 7.55 19.35 12.97
C VAL A 211 7.42 19.99 14.35
N PHE A 212 8.10 19.43 15.35
CA PHE A 212 8.21 19.99 16.69
C PHE A 212 9.67 20.29 16.98
N TYR A 213 10.00 21.58 17.12
CA TYR A 213 11.37 22.04 17.21
C TYR A 213 11.52 23.04 18.36
N ALA A 214 12.41 22.76 19.31
CA ALA A 214 12.84 23.68 20.36
C ALA A 214 11.67 24.47 20.98
N ASP A 215 11.78 25.80 21.02
CA ASP A 215 10.76 26.74 21.52
C ASP A 215 9.51 26.86 20.62
N GLY A 216 9.54 26.28 19.42
CA GLY A 216 8.50 26.38 18.41
C GLY A 216 8.79 27.41 17.32
N ALA A 217 9.99 27.99 17.29
CA ALA A 217 10.43 28.91 16.24
C ALA A 217 11.62 28.35 15.45
N PRO A 218 11.71 28.61 14.14
CA PRO A 218 12.91 28.27 13.36
C PRO A 218 14.12 29.07 13.88
N PRO A 219 15.34 28.53 13.79
CA PRO A 219 16.54 29.29 14.14
C PRO A 219 16.70 30.47 13.19
N GLY A 220 17.34 31.54 13.68
CA GLY A 220 17.75 32.68 12.86
C GLY A 220 18.77 32.30 11.79
N ASP A 221 19.34 33.29 11.12
CA ASP A 221 20.48 33.07 10.22
C ASP A 221 21.76 32.98 11.05
N VAL A 222 22.24 31.75 11.26
CA VAL A 222 23.37 31.44 12.16
C VAL A 222 24.35 30.51 11.45
N GLU A 223 25.59 30.50 11.93
CA GLU A 223 26.64 29.67 11.36
C GLU A 223 26.25 28.19 11.34
N GLY A 224 26.52 27.53 10.21
CA GLY A 224 26.23 26.10 10.01
C GLY A 224 24.79 25.79 9.62
N LYS A 225 23.87 26.76 9.61
CA LYS A 225 22.50 26.57 9.10
C LYS A 225 22.53 26.35 7.59
N ILE A 226 21.81 25.34 7.11
CA ILE A 226 21.62 25.12 5.67
C ILE A 226 20.53 26.02 5.11
N GLU A 227 20.61 26.32 3.82
CA GLU A 227 19.59 27.11 3.12
C GLU A 227 18.23 26.38 3.13
N GLY A 228 17.17 27.14 3.37
CA GLY A 228 15.80 26.64 3.35
C GLY A 228 15.05 26.83 4.65
N SER A 229 13.80 26.40 4.65
CA SER A 229 12.93 26.44 5.82
C SER A 229 11.90 25.32 5.74
N MET A 230 11.37 24.95 6.90
CA MET A 230 10.24 24.04 7.03
C MET A 230 9.22 24.63 8.03
N PRO A 231 7.93 24.28 7.91
CA PRO A 231 6.93 24.65 8.91
C PRO A 231 7.30 24.11 10.29
N VAL A 232 7.07 24.87 11.35
CA VAL A 232 7.15 24.39 12.74
C VAL A 232 5.74 24.39 13.33
N ASN A 233 5.26 23.21 13.72
CA ASN A 233 3.89 23.03 14.23
C ASN A 233 3.77 23.34 15.73
N GLY A 234 4.89 23.48 16.43
CA GLY A 234 4.94 24.01 17.78
C GLY A 234 6.21 23.65 18.53
N THR A 235 6.26 24.10 19.79
CA THR A 235 7.31 23.78 20.76
C THR A 235 7.48 22.26 20.92
N ALA A 236 8.73 21.79 20.96
CA ALA A 236 9.09 20.42 21.29
C ALA A 236 8.77 20.13 22.76
N SER A 237 7.54 19.67 22.99
CA SER A 237 7.01 19.31 24.30
C SER A 237 6.22 18.02 24.21
N ARG A 238 6.26 17.23 25.29
CA ARG A 238 5.46 16.00 25.42
C ARG A 238 3.99 16.25 25.10
N THR A 239 3.41 17.32 25.63
CA THR A 239 2.00 17.68 25.39
C THR A 239 1.66 17.87 23.90
N ASN A 240 2.53 18.55 23.14
CA ASN A 240 2.29 18.79 21.72
C ASN A 240 2.47 17.51 20.90
N ILE A 241 3.50 16.71 21.20
CA ILE A 241 3.78 15.45 20.51
C ILE A 241 2.68 14.42 20.79
N GLN A 242 2.27 14.27 22.06
CA GLN A 242 1.14 13.41 22.44
C GLN A 242 -0.16 13.82 21.72
N ARG A 243 -0.42 15.12 21.57
CA ARG A 243 -1.56 15.63 20.80
C ARG A 243 -1.44 15.24 19.32
N CYS A 244 -0.24 15.35 18.73
CA CYS A 244 0.01 14.94 17.36
C CYS A 244 -0.24 13.44 17.15
N PHE A 245 0.33 12.58 17.99
CA PHE A 245 0.11 11.14 17.93
C PHE A 245 -1.37 10.77 18.05
N ARG A 246 -2.11 11.42 18.97
CA ARG A 246 -3.56 11.24 19.06
C ARG A 246 -4.27 11.65 17.77
N THR A 247 -3.90 12.78 17.18
CA THR A 247 -4.50 13.24 15.91
C THR A 247 -4.24 12.23 14.80
N ILE A 248 -3.01 11.77 14.62
CA ILE A 248 -2.68 10.75 13.60
C ILE A 248 -3.48 9.48 13.86
N GLY A 249 -3.49 8.97 15.09
CA GLY A 249 -4.24 7.75 15.46
C GLY A 249 -5.74 7.84 15.20
N THR A 250 -6.35 9.04 15.24
CA THR A 250 -7.77 9.21 14.91
C THR A 250 -8.06 9.08 13.42
N VAL A 251 -7.11 9.43 12.54
CA VAL A 251 -7.33 9.50 11.10
C VAL A 251 -6.62 8.42 10.29
N SER A 252 -5.59 7.78 10.86
CA SER A 252 -4.77 6.78 10.17
C SER A 252 -5.53 5.47 9.96
N ARG A 253 -5.12 4.73 8.93
CA ARG A 253 -5.72 3.48 8.43
C ARG A 253 -4.66 2.40 8.21
N ASP A 254 -5.11 1.16 8.04
CA ASP A 254 -4.22 -0.02 7.96
C ASP A 254 -3.30 -0.06 6.74
N ASN A 255 -3.45 0.86 5.78
CA ASN A 255 -2.62 1.00 4.60
C ASN A 255 -1.74 2.27 4.62
N ASP A 256 -1.79 3.09 5.67
CA ASP A 256 -1.03 4.34 5.76
C ASP A 256 0.43 4.10 6.15
N PHE A 257 1.34 4.96 5.69
CA PHE A 257 2.75 4.94 6.08
C PHE A 257 3.01 6.02 7.12
N ILE A 258 3.75 5.71 8.18
CA ILE A 258 4.11 6.69 9.22
C ILE A 258 5.63 6.73 9.38
N PHE A 259 6.23 7.91 9.32
CA PHE A 259 7.64 8.13 9.65
C PHE A 259 7.75 8.97 10.91
N ILE A 260 8.64 8.59 11.83
CA ILE A 260 8.93 9.35 13.03
C ILE A 260 10.44 9.50 13.11
N MET A 261 10.90 10.72 13.30
CA MET A 261 12.30 11.01 13.57
C MET A 261 12.42 11.84 14.82
N THR A 262 13.27 11.40 15.74
CA THR A 262 13.72 12.19 16.88
C THR A 262 15.20 12.46 16.72
N ASN A 263 15.61 13.69 16.93
CA ASN A 263 16.99 14.07 17.20
C ASN A 263 17.01 15.06 18.35
N ASP A 264 18.21 15.57 18.68
CA ASP A 264 18.57 16.38 19.85
C ASP A 264 19.49 15.61 20.81
N HIS A 265 19.54 16.01 22.07
CA HIS A 265 20.23 15.34 23.15
C HIS A 265 19.35 14.23 23.74
N GLY A 266 20.00 13.25 24.36
CA GLY A 266 19.32 12.18 25.08
C GLY A 266 20.03 11.89 26.38
N GLY A 267 19.34 11.18 27.26
CA GLY A 267 19.88 10.73 28.53
C GLY A 267 19.72 9.24 28.75
N GLY A 268 20.63 8.67 29.52
CA GLY A 268 20.76 7.23 29.78
C GLY A 268 22.04 6.94 30.55
N PHE A 269 22.42 5.67 30.66
CA PHE A 269 23.64 5.27 31.37
C PHE A 269 24.82 5.09 30.40
N LEU A 270 25.94 5.77 30.65
CA LEU A 270 27.16 5.59 29.89
C LEU A 270 28.02 4.50 30.52
N GLU A 271 28.24 3.39 29.82
CA GLU A 271 29.04 2.27 30.35
C GLU A 271 30.55 2.51 30.21
N VAL A 272 30.97 3.18 29.14
CA VAL A 272 32.38 3.33 28.79
C VAL A 272 32.73 4.79 28.65
N ARG A 273 33.85 5.18 29.28
CA ARG A 273 34.40 6.52 29.20
C ARG A 273 34.48 6.96 27.73
N THR A 274 33.80 8.07 27.42
CA THR A 274 33.74 8.62 26.07
C THR A 274 34.23 10.06 26.09
N GLY A 275 35.43 10.28 25.55
CA GLY A 275 36.13 11.56 25.68
C GLY A 275 36.42 11.88 27.16
N SER A 276 35.86 12.98 27.65
CA SER A 276 35.98 13.40 29.06
C SER A 276 34.81 12.97 29.94
N LEU A 277 33.83 12.24 29.41
CA LEU A 277 32.70 11.71 30.19
C LEU A 277 33.09 10.37 30.78
N ASP A 278 33.07 10.25 32.10
CA ASP A 278 33.26 9.00 32.82
C ASP A 278 31.97 8.16 32.79
N PRO A 279 32.04 6.84 33.05
CA PRO A 279 30.82 6.03 33.18
C PRO A 279 29.87 6.62 34.24
N GLY A 280 28.57 6.57 33.97
CA GLY A 280 27.56 7.14 34.87
C GLY A 280 26.23 7.47 34.21
N LEU A 281 25.26 7.89 35.03
CA LEU A 281 23.93 8.27 34.59
C LEU A 281 23.91 9.74 34.12
N TYR A 282 23.59 9.96 32.85
CA TYR A 282 23.51 11.29 32.24
C TYR A 282 22.10 11.56 31.74
N GLY A 283 21.31 12.35 32.47
CA GLY A 283 19.98 12.78 32.02
C GLY A 283 18.91 11.68 31.96
N GLY A 284 19.27 10.39 32.08
CA GLY A 284 18.32 9.31 32.36
C GLY A 284 17.83 9.36 33.81
N ARG A 285 16.99 8.41 34.21
CA ARG A 285 16.55 8.25 35.60
C ARG A 285 16.71 6.81 36.04
N VAL A 286 17.05 6.59 37.32
CA VAL A 286 17.03 5.25 37.90
C VAL A 286 15.59 4.76 37.97
N ALA A 287 15.36 3.52 37.55
CA ALA A 287 14.08 2.85 37.57
C ALA A 287 14.12 1.57 38.42
N SER A 288 13.07 1.35 39.20
CA SER A 288 12.92 0.15 40.03
C SER A 288 12.39 -1.07 39.26
N ALA A 289 11.93 -0.84 38.04
CA ALA A 289 11.41 -1.83 37.08
C ALA A 289 11.93 -1.43 35.70
N GLY A 290 12.08 -2.40 34.80
CA GLY A 290 12.63 -2.22 33.46
C GLY A 290 13.11 -3.57 32.92
N GLU A 291 13.73 -3.58 31.76
CA GLU A 291 14.10 -4.79 31.06
C GLU A 291 15.34 -5.45 31.66
N ALA A 292 15.62 -6.70 31.30
CA ALA A 292 16.80 -7.40 31.83
C ALA A 292 18.11 -6.78 31.31
N ASN A 293 18.08 -6.17 30.13
CA ASN A 293 19.23 -5.59 29.44
C ASN A 293 19.65 -4.25 30.07
N ASP A 294 18.72 -3.53 30.69
CA ASP A 294 18.93 -2.24 31.36
C ASP A 294 19.64 -2.39 32.72
N SER A 295 20.06 -3.59 33.10
CA SER A 295 20.63 -3.85 34.42
C SER A 295 22.02 -3.25 34.56
N ILE A 296 22.17 -2.27 35.45
CA ILE A 296 23.40 -1.56 35.77
C ILE A 296 23.87 -1.98 37.15
N SER A 297 25.06 -2.60 37.22
CA SER A 297 25.69 -2.97 38.49
C SER A 297 26.49 -1.78 39.04
N GLU A 298 26.07 -1.22 40.16
CA GLU A 298 26.80 -0.18 40.87
C GLU A 298 28.23 -0.62 41.24
N ALA A 299 28.36 -1.88 41.68
CA ALA A 299 29.64 -2.46 42.07
C ALA A 299 30.63 -2.51 40.90
N GLN A 300 30.14 -2.73 39.68
CA GLN A 300 30.96 -2.75 38.48
C GLN A 300 31.58 -1.38 38.19
N PHE A 301 30.86 -0.28 38.48
CA PHE A 301 31.31 1.08 38.18
C PHE A 301 31.81 1.85 39.40
N SER A 302 31.66 1.30 40.61
CA SER A 302 31.94 1.99 41.88
C SER A 302 31.17 3.31 42.00
N LEU A 303 29.87 3.27 41.67
CA LEU A 303 28.96 4.42 41.68
C LEU A 303 27.77 4.12 42.59
N ASP A 304 27.40 5.09 43.42
CA ASP A 304 26.12 5.13 44.15
C ASP A 304 25.11 5.89 43.27
N LEU A 305 24.37 5.15 42.44
CA LEU A 305 23.45 5.69 41.43
C LEU A 305 22.08 6.03 42.04
N ASN A 306 21.64 5.32 43.07
CA ASN A 306 20.36 5.57 43.74
C ASN A 306 20.48 6.52 44.96
N GLY A 307 21.69 6.82 45.42
CA GLY A 307 21.98 7.71 46.53
C GLY A 307 21.72 7.12 47.92
N ASP A 308 21.71 5.79 48.07
CA ASP A 308 21.41 5.11 49.33
C ASP A 308 22.64 4.91 50.24
N GLY A 309 23.82 5.24 49.72
CA GLY A 309 25.08 5.21 50.46
C GLY A 309 25.86 3.91 50.35
N ASP A 310 25.42 2.95 49.53
CA ASP A 310 26.24 1.81 49.10
C ASP A 310 26.48 1.80 47.57
N THR A 311 27.17 0.76 47.09
CA THR A 311 27.49 0.60 45.66
C THR A 311 27.32 -0.85 45.24
N THR A 312 26.35 -1.55 45.82
CA THR A 312 26.18 -3.00 45.67
C THR A 312 24.91 -3.37 44.91
N ASP A 313 24.12 -2.37 44.52
CA ASP A 313 22.88 -2.61 43.83
C ASP A 313 23.05 -2.93 42.35
N VAL A 314 22.03 -3.62 41.83
CA VAL A 314 21.78 -3.75 40.40
C VAL A 314 20.50 -2.99 40.10
N LEU A 315 20.66 -1.85 39.44
CA LEU A 315 19.61 -0.91 39.12
C LEU A 315 19.26 -0.96 37.64
N ARG A 316 18.26 -0.19 37.23
CA ARG A 316 17.95 0.07 35.82
C ARG A 316 17.89 1.56 35.56
N ALA A 317 18.05 1.96 34.31
CA ALA A 317 17.89 3.35 33.90
C ALA A 317 16.89 3.45 32.75
N ASP A 318 15.99 4.42 32.84
CA ASP A 318 15.14 4.78 31.70
C ASP A 318 15.87 5.84 30.87
N GLU A 319 15.86 5.64 29.56
CA GLU A 319 16.39 6.58 28.59
C GLU A 319 15.43 7.74 28.37
N SER A 320 15.98 8.86 27.92
CA SER A 320 15.18 10.04 27.64
C SER A 320 15.61 10.76 26.38
N LEU A 321 14.63 11.38 25.75
CA LEU A 321 14.82 12.40 24.74
C LEU A 321 14.68 13.76 25.42
N ASN A 322 15.67 14.64 25.27
CA ASN A 322 15.56 16.00 25.76
C ASN A 322 14.48 16.75 24.97
N MET A 323 13.68 17.53 25.68
CA MET A 323 12.62 18.38 25.14
C MET A 323 12.90 19.82 25.57
N TRP A 324 12.29 20.79 24.88
CA TRP A 324 12.37 22.19 25.30
C TRP A 324 11.75 22.43 26.68
N THR A 325 10.84 21.55 27.07
CA THR A 325 10.02 21.65 28.28
C THR A 325 10.32 20.54 29.30
N GLY A 326 11.50 19.90 29.19
CA GLY A 326 11.94 18.85 30.12
C GLY A 326 12.48 17.62 29.40
N ARG A 327 12.06 16.43 29.83
CA ARG A 327 12.48 15.15 29.25
C ARG A 327 11.26 14.34 28.84
N TYR A 328 11.45 13.52 27.82
CA TYR A 328 10.47 12.55 27.36
C TYR A 328 11.10 11.16 27.47
N TYR A 329 10.75 10.45 28.54
CA TYR A 329 11.24 9.11 28.79
C TYR A 329 10.66 8.13 27.76
N ASP A 330 11.44 7.12 27.40
CA ASP A 330 11.09 5.99 26.52
C ASP A 330 9.71 5.37 26.79
N ASP A 331 9.41 4.98 28.03
CA ASP A 331 8.13 4.45 28.50
C ASP A 331 6.96 5.36 28.11
N ASP A 332 7.13 6.65 28.43
CA ASP A 332 6.13 7.68 28.23
C ASP A 332 5.92 7.93 26.73
N PHE A 333 7.01 7.95 25.96
CA PHE A 333 7.02 8.14 24.52
C PHE A 333 6.35 6.96 23.82
N ALA A 334 6.68 5.72 24.22
CA ALA A 334 6.08 4.51 23.71
C ALA A 334 4.58 4.44 24.04
N ALA A 335 4.17 4.75 25.27
CA ALA A 335 2.76 4.82 25.66
C ALA A 335 1.98 5.84 24.82
N ASP A 336 2.56 7.01 24.55
CA ASP A 336 1.99 8.05 23.70
C ASP A 336 1.92 7.63 22.23
N LEU A 337 2.97 7.00 21.70
CA LEU A 337 3.00 6.50 20.32
C LEU A 337 2.05 5.32 20.08
N ASN A 338 1.94 4.41 21.03
CA ASN A 338 1.09 3.20 20.97
C ASN A 338 -0.40 3.51 20.89
N ARG A 339 -0.80 4.78 21.04
CA ARG A 339 -2.15 5.25 20.74
C ARG A 339 -2.46 5.27 19.23
N ILE A 340 -1.45 5.22 18.37
CA ILE A 340 -1.63 5.02 16.92
C ILE A 340 -1.72 3.52 16.65
N THR A 341 -2.95 3.01 16.47
CA THR A 341 -3.18 1.55 16.33
C THR A 341 -3.36 1.07 14.88
N ARG A 342 -3.48 2.00 13.92
CA ARG A 342 -3.72 1.70 12.50
C ARG A 342 -2.68 2.37 11.63
N TYR A 343 -1.92 1.57 10.91
CA TYR A 343 -0.92 1.95 9.91
C TYR A 343 -0.59 0.69 9.11
N GLY A 344 -0.07 0.81 7.90
CA GLY A 344 0.51 -0.28 7.12
C GLY A 344 1.94 -0.58 7.57
N THR A 345 2.77 0.47 7.65
CA THR A 345 4.16 0.40 8.14
C THR A 345 4.48 1.70 8.90
N MET A 346 5.23 1.58 9.99
CA MET A 346 5.77 2.71 10.73
C MET A 346 7.29 2.61 10.80
N VAL A 347 8.00 3.67 10.44
CA VAL A 347 9.46 3.75 10.52
C VAL A 347 9.82 4.79 11.58
N ILE A 348 10.67 4.42 12.54
CA ILE A 348 11.08 5.24 13.67
C ILE A 348 12.60 5.34 13.67
N HIS A 349 13.09 6.57 13.57
CA HIS A 349 14.50 6.91 13.54
C HIS A 349 14.87 7.76 14.76
N LEU A 350 15.81 7.28 15.59
CA LEU A 350 16.17 7.90 16.86
C LEU A 350 17.65 8.32 16.85
N GLU A 351 17.95 9.61 16.90
CA GLU A 351 19.32 10.15 16.73
C GLU A 351 20.01 10.56 18.04
N GLN A 352 19.26 10.69 19.13
CA GLN A 352 19.78 11.15 20.40
C GLN A 352 20.77 10.16 21.04
N CYS A 353 21.58 10.62 22.00
CA CYS A 353 22.38 9.74 22.86
C CYS A 353 21.49 8.70 23.53
N PHE A 354 22.02 7.49 23.75
CA PHE A 354 21.32 6.37 24.39
C PHE A 354 20.05 5.91 23.64
N SER A 355 19.85 6.34 22.38
CA SER A 355 18.63 6.04 21.60
C SER A 355 18.34 4.55 21.40
N GLY A 356 19.30 3.66 21.65
CA GLY A 356 19.10 2.21 21.64
C GLY A 356 18.10 1.72 22.69
N GLY A 357 18.04 2.38 23.86
CA GLY A 357 17.16 1.95 24.96
C GLY A 357 15.67 2.07 24.64
N PHE A 358 15.32 2.99 23.75
CA PHE A 358 13.93 3.15 23.27
C PHE A 358 13.42 1.97 22.42
N LEU A 359 14.28 1.12 21.88
CA LEU A 359 13.87 0.14 20.86
C LEU A 359 12.92 -0.91 21.42
N ASP A 360 13.18 -1.41 22.63
CA ASP A 360 12.40 -2.47 23.22
C ASP A 360 10.97 -1.99 23.59
N ASP A 361 10.83 -0.79 24.15
CA ASP A 361 9.51 -0.17 24.43
C ASP A 361 8.69 0.14 23.17
N LEU A 362 9.39 0.50 22.10
CA LEU A 362 8.79 0.87 20.84
C LEU A 362 8.44 -0.34 19.97
N ARG A 363 8.90 -1.53 20.32
CA ARG A 363 8.70 -2.76 19.58
C ARG A 363 7.20 -3.04 19.37
N ALA A 364 6.80 -3.15 18.11
CA ALA A 364 5.44 -3.57 17.75
C ALA A 364 5.38 -4.10 16.31
N PRO A 365 4.35 -4.88 15.95
CA PRO A 365 4.20 -5.35 14.58
C PRO A 365 4.19 -4.21 13.57
N ARG A 366 4.81 -4.45 12.41
CA ARG A 366 4.89 -3.49 11.30
C ARG A 366 5.63 -2.19 11.64
N ARG A 367 6.49 -2.20 12.66
CA ARG A 367 7.44 -1.13 12.95
C ARG A 367 8.83 -1.50 12.46
N ILE A 368 9.55 -0.50 11.99
CA ILE A 368 10.99 -0.52 11.75
C ILE A 368 11.57 0.53 12.66
N ILE A 369 12.49 0.17 13.53
CA ILE A 369 13.03 1.04 14.57
C ILE A 369 14.53 0.99 14.48
N PHE A 370 15.18 2.14 14.42
CA PHE A 370 16.63 2.19 14.43
C PHE A 370 17.15 3.43 15.14
N SER A 371 18.27 3.23 15.81
CA SER A 371 18.90 4.22 16.67
C SER A 371 20.25 4.63 16.12
N ALA A 372 20.70 5.83 16.45
CA ALA A 372 22.05 6.28 16.17
C ALA A 372 23.08 5.56 17.05
N THR A 373 22.64 5.04 18.20
CA THR A 373 23.53 4.40 19.16
C THR A 373 22.86 3.30 19.99
N SER A 374 23.63 2.47 20.68
CA SER A 374 23.09 1.52 21.66
C SER A 374 22.56 2.24 22.91
N GLU A 375 21.88 1.53 23.80
CA GLU A 375 21.37 2.08 25.08
C GLU A 375 22.48 2.65 25.99
N GLN A 376 23.72 2.16 25.87
CA GLN A 376 24.84 2.53 26.76
C GLN A 376 25.86 3.52 26.17
N ARG A 377 25.52 4.18 25.06
CA ARG A 377 26.48 4.95 24.25
C ARG A 377 25.92 6.30 23.83
N VAL A 378 26.82 7.21 23.46
CA VAL A 378 26.45 8.55 22.99
C VAL A 378 26.44 8.61 21.47
N SER A 379 25.51 9.39 20.90
CA SER A 379 25.54 9.72 19.48
C SER A 379 26.52 10.87 19.21
N ARG A 380 26.84 11.11 17.94
CA ARG A 380 27.85 12.09 17.52
C ARG A 380 27.32 13.02 16.45
N ALA A 381 27.82 14.25 16.48
CA ALA A 381 27.73 15.14 15.34
C ALA A 381 28.65 14.64 14.20
N HIS A 382 28.22 14.88 12.96
CA HIS A 382 29.02 14.57 11.78
C HIS A 382 30.21 15.53 11.68
N SER A 383 31.40 14.96 11.56
CA SER A 383 32.62 15.75 11.35
C SER A 383 32.78 16.07 9.88
N ALA A 384 32.89 17.36 9.54
CA ALA A 384 33.16 17.80 8.16
C ALA A 384 34.46 17.20 7.62
N SER A 385 34.55 17.04 6.30
CA SER A 385 35.75 16.52 5.66
C SER A 385 36.96 17.39 6.01
N PRO A 386 38.15 16.79 6.23
CA PRO A 386 39.39 17.56 6.32
C PRO A 386 39.64 18.44 5.09
N ALA A 387 39.07 18.11 3.93
CA ALA A 387 39.16 18.90 2.71
C ALA A 387 38.29 20.17 2.74
N HIS A 388 37.18 20.16 3.47
CA HIS A 388 36.26 21.29 3.63
C HIS A 388 35.88 21.47 5.11
N PRO A 389 36.85 21.83 5.98
CA PRO A 389 36.61 21.93 7.40
C PRO A 389 35.53 22.97 7.70
N ARG A 390 34.63 22.65 8.64
CA ARG A 390 33.60 23.56 9.14
C ARG A 390 33.80 23.81 10.63
N ALA A 391 33.61 25.07 11.06
CA ALA A 391 33.70 25.43 12.46
C ALA A 391 32.53 24.87 13.29
N VAL A 392 31.35 24.74 12.67
CA VAL A 392 30.15 24.17 13.27
C VAL A 392 29.73 22.92 12.50
N GLN A 393 29.50 21.81 13.21
CA GLN A 393 29.07 20.56 12.61
C GLN A 393 27.61 20.68 12.14
N PRO A 394 27.31 20.48 10.85
CA PRO A 394 26.00 20.76 10.29
C PRO A 394 24.99 19.61 10.45
N TYR A 395 25.39 18.39 10.81
CA TYR A 395 24.50 17.23 10.85
C TYR A 395 24.84 16.29 12.02
N ASN A 396 23.94 15.38 12.38
CA ASN A 396 24.28 14.19 13.16
C ASN A 396 24.87 13.08 12.28
N GLU A 397 25.76 12.27 12.84
CA GLU A 397 26.59 11.30 12.09
C GLU A 397 25.74 10.20 11.42
N ILE A 398 24.80 9.59 12.13
CA ILE A 398 23.97 8.51 11.57
C ILE A 398 22.97 9.08 10.57
N PHE A 399 22.32 10.18 10.91
CA PHE A 399 21.41 10.86 10.00
C PHE A 399 22.09 11.25 8.70
N TYR A 400 23.29 11.83 8.77
CA TYR A 400 24.04 12.27 7.59
C TYR A 400 24.22 11.14 6.57
N TRP A 401 24.65 9.96 7.04
CA TRP A 401 24.85 8.81 6.17
C TRP A 401 23.55 8.14 5.74
N PHE A 402 22.52 8.14 6.59
CA PHE A 402 21.19 7.65 6.25
C PHE A 402 20.57 8.49 5.12
N ALA A 403 20.61 9.82 5.27
CA ALA A 403 20.17 10.75 4.24
C ALA A 403 21.00 10.59 2.95
N ALA A 404 22.32 10.41 3.07
CA ALA A 404 23.18 10.18 1.92
C ALA A 404 22.80 8.92 1.12
N ALA A 405 22.45 7.84 1.82
CA ALA A 405 21.96 6.62 1.18
C ALA A 405 20.65 6.85 0.42
N LEU A 406 19.73 7.63 0.98
CA LEU A 406 18.45 7.93 0.35
C LEU A 406 18.58 8.89 -0.84
N LEU A 407 19.53 9.82 -0.80
CA LEU A 407 19.74 10.82 -1.85
C LEU A 407 20.65 10.30 -2.97
N GLY A 408 21.55 9.35 -2.68
CA GLY A 408 22.63 8.95 -3.58
C GLY A 408 23.82 9.93 -3.59
N GLU A 409 23.77 10.94 -2.73
CA GLU A 409 24.78 11.98 -2.51
C GLU A 409 24.65 12.51 -1.07
N THR A 410 25.71 13.06 -0.49
CA THR A 410 25.71 13.66 0.84
C THR A 410 24.92 14.96 0.85
N PRO A 411 24.22 15.25 1.97
CA PRO A 411 23.42 16.46 2.11
C PRO A 411 24.17 17.79 1.93
N ASP A 412 25.49 17.80 2.02
CA ASP A 412 26.34 18.98 1.89
C ASP A 412 27.33 18.94 0.71
N GLY A 413 27.31 17.87 -0.08
CA GLY A 413 28.19 17.68 -1.24
C GLY A 413 29.67 17.46 -0.91
N ASP A 414 30.03 17.27 0.37
CA ASP A 414 31.41 17.10 0.84
C ASP A 414 31.76 15.61 1.05
N TYR A 415 33.00 15.19 0.76
CA TYR A 415 33.47 13.81 0.98
C TYR A 415 34.99 13.64 1.11
N ALA A 416 35.41 12.62 1.89
CA ALA A 416 36.78 12.09 1.83
C ALA A 416 36.87 10.55 1.86
N VAL A 417 36.38 9.84 2.89
CA VAL A 417 36.50 8.37 3.04
C VAL A 417 35.51 7.84 4.11
N ASP A 418 35.22 6.53 4.13
CA ASP A 418 34.49 5.83 5.19
C ASP A 418 35.34 5.63 6.47
N ARG A 419 34.74 5.07 7.54
CA ARG A 419 35.43 4.79 8.82
C ARG A 419 36.69 3.90 8.72
N ASN A 420 36.86 3.20 7.61
CA ASN A 420 38.00 2.32 7.36
C ASN A 420 39.01 2.96 6.38
N GLY A 421 38.79 4.21 5.98
CA GLY A 421 39.62 4.90 5.00
C GLY A 421 39.33 4.49 3.56
N ALA A 422 38.26 3.74 3.29
CA ALA A 422 37.87 3.41 1.93
C ALA A 422 37.16 4.60 1.28
N PRO A 423 37.34 4.85 -0.03
CA PRO A 423 36.60 5.89 -0.72
C PRO A 423 35.10 5.70 -0.53
N TRP A 424 34.39 6.81 -0.30
CA TRP A 424 32.93 6.81 -0.35
C TRP A 424 32.45 6.33 -1.72
N THR A 425 31.44 5.46 -1.72
CA THR A 425 30.74 5.04 -2.93
C THR A 425 29.24 5.25 -2.74
N PRO A 426 28.53 5.85 -3.71
CA PRO A 426 27.10 6.14 -3.61
C PRO A 426 26.19 4.91 -3.60
N ASN A 427 26.73 3.70 -3.60
CA ASN A 427 25.93 2.49 -3.73
C ASN A 427 25.42 1.99 -2.36
N ALA A 428 24.19 2.37 -2.02
CA ALA A 428 23.41 1.80 -0.93
C ALA A 428 22.39 0.73 -1.39
N ASP A 429 22.20 0.55 -2.71
CA ASP A 429 21.36 -0.52 -3.28
C ASP A 429 22.15 -1.83 -3.28
N TYR A 430 22.07 -2.55 -2.16
CA TYR A 430 22.87 -3.75 -1.91
C TYR A 430 22.25 -4.99 -2.58
N ASP A 431 20.94 -5.04 -2.75
CA ASP A 431 20.26 -6.16 -3.41
C ASP A 431 20.12 -6.00 -4.94
N GLY A 432 20.42 -4.82 -5.47
CA GLY A 432 20.45 -4.52 -6.91
C GLY A 432 19.06 -4.38 -7.53
N ASN A 433 18.03 -4.07 -6.73
CA ASN A 433 16.66 -3.93 -7.20
C ASN A 433 16.34 -2.56 -7.85
N GLY A 434 17.31 -1.64 -7.86
CA GLY A 434 17.20 -0.29 -8.41
C GLY A 434 16.59 0.74 -7.45
N LYS A 435 16.44 0.41 -6.17
CA LYS A 435 15.90 1.28 -5.12
C LYS A 435 16.64 1.03 -3.80
N VAL A 436 16.74 2.07 -2.98
CA VAL A 436 17.29 1.98 -1.63
C VAL A 436 16.14 1.83 -0.62
N SER A 437 16.09 0.68 0.04
CA SER A 437 15.17 0.36 1.12
C SER A 437 15.58 1.02 2.46
N VAL A 438 14.68 1.03 3.44
CA VAL A 438 14.98 1.54 4.79
C VAL A 438 16.13 0.76 5.42
N PHE A 439 16.13 -0.57 5.26
CA PHE A 439 17.19 -1.44 5.79
C PHE A 439 18.54 -1.15 5.13
N GLU A 440 18.57 -0.98 3.81
CA GLU A 440 19.77 -0.63 3.08
C GLU A 440 20.34 0.73 3.50
N ALA A 441 19.47 1.74 3.65
CA ALA A 441 19.88 3.05 4.13
C ALA A 441 20.46 2.99 5.55
N PHE A 442 19.85 2.23 6.46
CA PHE A 442 20.41 1.99 7.79
C PHE A 442 21.76 1.25 7.73
N MET A 443 21.86 0.19 6.94
CA MET A 443 23.10 -0.60 6.82
C MET A 443 24.24 0.21 6.21
N PHE A 444 23.92 1.10 5.26
CA PHE A 444 24.85 2.09 4.75
C PHE A 444 25.29 3.05 5.86
N ALA A 445 24.34 3.66 6.58
CA ALA A 445 24.65 4.58 7.67
C ALA A 445 25.54 3.95 8.74
N ARG A 446 25.20 2.73 9.16
CA ARG A 446 25.96 1.93 10.10
C ARG A 446 27.36 1.56 9.59
N ARG A 447 27.51 1.29 8.29
CA ARG A 447 28.82 1.02 7.69
C ARG A 447 29.72 2.24 7.76
N MET A 448 29.16 3.41 7.52
CA MET A 448 29.90 4.67 7.46
C MET A 448 30.20 5.25 8.84
N ASN A 449 29.29 5.05 9.82
CA ASN A 449 29.40 5.56 11.19
C ASN A 449 30.69 5.14 11.92
N LEU A 450 31.20 6.03 12.76
CA LEU A 450 32.38 5.85 13.61
C LEU A 450 32.22 4.72 14.66
N LYS A 451 33.35 4.28 15.22
CA LYS A 451 33.51 3.01 15.96
C LYS A 451 32.71 2.88 17.27
N ASP A 452 32.16 3.97 17.80
CA ASP A 452 31.64 4.04 19.17
C ASP A 452 30.13 4.23 19.30
N GLY A 453 29.42 4.52 18.19
CA GLY A 453 27.96 4.65 18.21
C GLY A 453 27.24 3.31 18.44
N LEU A 454 27.69 2.20 17.86
CA LEU A 454 26.95 0.92 17.88
C LEU A 454 25.42 1.06 17.61
N PRO A 455 24.99 1.58 16.45
CA PRO A 455 23.58 1.70 16.07
C PRO A 455 22.82 0.39 16.19
N TRP A 456 21.61 0.42 16.73
CA TRP A 456 20.72 -0.73 16.81
C TRP A 456 19.59 -0.63 15.81
N TYR A 457 19.03 -1.78 15.46
CA TYR A 457 17.94 -1.92 14.52
C TYR A 457 17.02 -3.06 14.95
N GLU A 458 15.73 -2.83 14.86
CA GLU A 458 14.67 -3.82 15.07
C GLU A 458 13.62 -3.64 13.97
N ASP A 459 13.04 -4.74 13.50
CA ASP A 459 11.80 -4.65 12.75
C ASP A 459 10.82 -5.79 13.06
N ASP A 460 9.54 -5.45 12.95
CA ASP A 460 8.40 -6.35 13.02
C ASP A 460 8.27 -7.19 14.30
N SER A 461 8.48 -6.53 15.45
CA SER A 461 8.24 -7.07 16.78
C SER A 461 9.14 -8.24 17.16
N ARG A 462 10.36 -8.28 16.64
CA ARG A 462 11.28 -9.40 16.82
C ARG A 462 12.16 -9.19 18.05
N PRO A 463 12.28 -10.20 18.94
CA PRO A 463 13.18 -10.11 20.08
C PRO A 463 14.63 -10.21 19.62
N GLY A 464 15.46 -9.29 20.12
CA GLY A 464 16.82 -9.07 19.64
C GLY A 464 16.88 -7.84 18.74
N CYS A 465 18.01 -7.13 18.78
CA CYS A 465 18.32 -6.07 17.85
C CYS A 465 19.49 -6.53 16.96
N ILE A 466 19.55 -6.03 15.72
CA ILE A 466 20.71 -6.30 14.86
C ILE A 466 21.92 -5.57 15.46
N THR A 467 22.70 -6.31 16.23
CA THR A 467 23.95 -5.82 16.81
C THR A 467 25.16 -6.10 15.95
N VAL A 468 25.18 -7.11 15.04
CA VAL A 468 26.15 -7.29 13.91
C VAL A 468 25.68 -8.40 12.91
N THR A 469 26.04 -8.26 11.61
CA THR A 469 26.21 -9.33 10.57
C THR A 469 24.98 -9.89 9.83
N VAL A 470 24.02 -9.05 9.45
CA VAL A 470 23.07 -9.45 8.40
C VAL A 470 23.71 -9.23 7.03
N ASP A 471 23.75 -10.28 6.19
CA ASP A 471 24.11 -10.12 4.76
C ASP A 471 23.11 -9.16 4.14
N THR A 472 23.59 -7.97 3.75
CA THR A 472 22.77 -6.89 3.20
C THR A 472 22.03 -7.32 1.92
N ARG A 473 22.43 -8.44 1.32
CA ARG A 473 21.83 -8.97 0.09
C ARG A 473 20.65 -9.90 0.32
N ASN A 474 20.51 -10.51 1.49
CA ASN A 474 19.48 -11.54 1.72
C ASN A 474 19.01 -11.59 3.18
N VAL A 475 17.86 -10.97 3.48
CA VAL A 475 17.18 -11.13 4.76
C VAL A 475 16.06 -12.17 4.65
N PRO A 476 16.12 -13.29 5.38
CA PRO A 476 15.05 -14.31 5.36
C PRO A 476 13.72 -13.76 5.89
N GLU A 477 12.61 -14.34 5.42
CA GLU A 477 11.26 -13.95 5.87
C GLU A 477 11.08 -14.08 7.38
N GLY A 478 10.57 -13.01 8.01
CA GLY A 478 10.33 -12.94 9.44
C GLY A 478 11.60 -12.83 10.30
N ARG A 479 12.68 -12.25 9.77
CA ARG A 479 13.91 -11.90 10.52
C ARG A 479 14.10 -10.38 10.51
N ASP A 480 14.88 -9.88 11.46
CA ASP A 480 15.26 -8.48 11.51
C ASP A 480 15.85 -8.01 10.18
N GLY A 481 15.29 -6.93 9.64
CA GLY A 481 15.61 -6.34 8.35
C GLY A 481 14.69 -6.83 7.21
N TRP A 482 13.81 -7.80 7.44
CA TRP A 482 12.93 -8.31 6.37
C TRP A 482 11.84 -7.30 6.00
N LEU A 483 11.24 -6.65 6.99
CA LEU A 483 10.26 -5.60 6.73
C LEU A 483 10.98 -4.38 6.15
N GLY A 484 12.13 -4.02 6.72
CA GLY A 484 12.98 -2.92 6.28
C GLY A 484 13.46 -3.03 4.84
N SER A 485 13.89 -4.22 4.40
CA SER A 485 14.37 -4.48 3.02
C SER A 485 13.28 -4.37 1.97
N ARG A 486 12.00 -4.36 2.38
CA ARG A 486 10.83 -4.23 1.49
C ARG A 486 10.13 -2.88 1.64
N THR A 487 10.65 -2.02 2.51
CA THR A 487 10.04 -0.74 2.83
C THR A 487 10.85 0.37 2.17
N PHE A 488 10.14 1.24 1.45
CA PHE A 488 10.70 2.36 0.70
C PHE A 488 9.92 3.64 1.04
N PHE A 489 10.60 4.78 1.07
CA PHE A 489 9.98 6.09 1.28
C PHE A 489 9.23 6.57 0.05
#